data_AF-A0A847Z1G1-F1
#
_entry.id   AF-A0A847Z1G1-F1
#
_cell.length_a   1.000
_cell.length_b   1.000
_cell.length_c   1.000
_cell.angle_alpha   90.00
_cell.angle_beta   90.00
_cell.angle_gamma   90.00
#
_symmetry.space_group_name_H-M   'P 1'
#
loop_
_entity.id
_entity.type
_entity.pdbx_description
1 polymer ?
#
loop_
_entity_poly.entity_id
_entity_poly.type
_entity_poly.pdbx_seq_one_letter_code
_entity_poly.pdbx_strand_id
1 'polypeptide(L)' 'MREFFKKLINALFYISLLIWLVYFVLELLKEGLVSNYFDLNLLLLSVIVIGVINIMINYSSNHDDTRG' A
#
# COMPACT_ATOMS: atom_id res chain seq x y z
N MET A 1 17.31 -13.18 -2.40
CA MET A 1 17.00 -11.81 -1.91
C MET A 1 15.86 -11.14 -2.65
N ARG A 2 15.86 -11.08 -3.99
CA ARG A 2 14.80 -10.41 -4.78
C ARG A 2 13.36 -10.87 -4.43
N GLU A 3 13.13 -12.18 -4.31
CA GLU A 3 11.82 -12.75 -3.92
C GLU A 3 11.38 -12.37 -2.51
N PHE A 4 12.32 -12.19 -1.57
CA PHE A 4 12.01 -11.74 -0.23
C PHE A 4 11.53 -10.28 -0.22
N PHE A 5 12.21 -9.40 -0.97
CA PHE A 5 11.79 -8.01 -1.13
C PHE A 5 10.43 -7.89 -1.81
N LYS A 6 10.14 -8.73 -2.83
CA LYS A 6 8.79 -8.79 -3.45
C LYS A 6 7.71 -9.12 -2.42
N LYS A 7 7.90 -10.20 -1.64
CA LYS A 7 6.93 -10.58 -0.60
C LYS A 7 6.77 -9.50 0.47
N LEU A 8 7.87 -8.86 0.88
CA LEU A 8 7.85 -7.79 1.86
C LEU A 8 7.07 -6.57 1.34
N ILE A 9 7.35 -6.10 0.13
CA ILE A 9 6.66 -4.96 -0.50
C ILE A 9 5.17 -5.27 -0.66
N ASN A 10 4.83 -6.50 -1.05
CA ASN A 10 3.45 -6.91 -1.21
C ASN A 10 2.70 -6.91 0.13
N ALA A 11 3.31 -7.48 1.18
CA ALA A 11 2.74 -7.45 2.52
C ALA A 11 2.61 -6.01 3.05
N LEU A 12 3.64 -5.18 2.85
CA LEU A 12 3.64 -3.78 3.26
C LEU A 12 2.49 -3.02 2.60
N PHE A 13 2.27 -3.22 1.30
CA PHE A 13 1.16 -2.62 0.58
C PHE A 13 -0.19 -2.97 1.20
N TYR A 14 -0.47 -4.26 1.41
CA TYR A 14 -1.75 -4.70 1.98
C TYR A 14 -1.95 -4.18 3.41
N ILE A 15 -0.90 -4.20 4.23
CA ILE A 15 -0.96 -3.69 5.61
C ILE A 15 -1.21 -2.18 5.61
N SER A 16 -0.49 -1.40 4.80
CA SER A 16 -0.67 0.05 4.72
C SER A 16 -2.05 0.43 4.18
N LEU A 17 -2.57 -0.32 3.20
CA LEU A 17 -3.92 -0.11 2.67
C LEU A 17 -4.99 -0.43 3.73
N LEU A 18 -4.80 -1.49 4.52
CA LEU A 18 -5.68 -1.83 5.63
C LEU A 18 -5.67 -0.74 6.71
N ILE A 19 -4.49 -0.27 7.13
CA ILE A 19 -4.35 0.79 8.13
C ILE A 19 -5.04 2.08 7.64
N TRP A 20 -4.80 2.44 6.38
CA TRP A 20 -5.47 3.59 5.78
C TRP A 20 -7.00 3.44 5.82
N LEU A 21 -7.52 2.27 5.47
CA LEU A 21 -8.96 1.99 5.49
C LEU A 21 -9.55 2.06 6.90
N VAL A 22 -8.86 1.51 7.91
CA VAL A 22 -9.28 1.62 9.31
C VAL A 22 -9.32 3.07 9.77
N TYR A 23 -8.26 3.83 9.47
CA TYR A 23 -8.21 5.26 9.80
C TYR A 23 -9.28 6.07 9.08
N PHE A 24 -9.58 5.71 7.83
CA PHE A 24 -10.65 6.34 7.07
C PHE A 24 -12.02 6.09 7.70
N VAL A 25 -12.29 4.85 8.14
CA VAL A 25 -13.52 4.53 8.86
C VAL A 25 -13.60 5.27 10.20
N LEU A 26 -12.50 5.36 10.95
CA LEU A 26 -12.47 6.13 12.21
C LEU A 26 -12.74 7.61 12.00
N GLU A 27 -12.17 8.19 10.94
CA GLU A 27 -12.42 9.59 10.55
C GLU A 27 -13.88 9.82 10.15
N LEU A 28 -14.50 8.86 9.45
CA LEU A 28 -15.93 8.91 9.10
C LEU A 28 -16.85 8.82 10.33
N LEU A 29 -16.47 8.06 11.36
CA LEU A 29 -17.26 7.93 12.58
C LEU A 29 -17.25 9.21 13.41
N LYS A 30 -16.11 9.92 13.41
CA LYS A 30 -15.98 11.22 14.06
C LYS A 30 -14.85 12.00 13.40
N GLU A 31 -15.22 13.08 12.74
CA GLU A 31 -14.30 14.03 12.13
C GLU A 31 -13.31 14.55 13.17
N GLY A 32 -12.04 14.61 12.79
CA GLY A 32 -10.95 15.07 13.65
C GLY A 32 -10.36 14.01 14.58
N LEU A 33 -10.84 12.76 14.57
CA LEU A 33 -10.20 11.69 15.37
C LEU A 33 -8.80 11.36 14.87
N VAL A 34 -8.62 11.26 13.56
CA VAL A 34 -7.34 10.92 12.95
C VAL A 34 -6.71 12.15 12.31
N SER A 35 -7.50 12.93 11.56
CA SER A 35 -7.02 14.11 10.82
C SER A 35 -6.41 15.22 11.70
N ASN A 36 -6.76 15.27 12.99
CA ASN A 36 -6.18 16.23 13.94
C ASN A 36 -4.72 15.91 14.33
N TYR A 37 -4.29 14.66 14.15
CA TYR A 37 -2.94 14.21 14.46
C TYR A 37 -2.16 13.74 13.23
N PHE A 38 -2.87 13.34 12.18
CA PHE A 38 -2.28 12.64 11.06
C PHE A 38 -3.09 12.84 9.76
N ASP A 39 -2.41 13.27 8.70
CA ASP A 39 -3.04 13.53 7.40
C ASP A 39 -3.31 12.22 6.64
N LEU A 40 -4.59 11.83 6.57
CA LEU A 40 -5.05 10.66 5.82
C LEU A 40 -4.76 10.74 4.33
N ASN A 41 -4.73 11.93 3.74
CA ASN A 41 -4.48 12.11 2.31
C ASN A 41 -3.01 11.83 2.01
N LEU A 42 -2.11 12.25 2.90
CA LEU A 42 -0.69 11.93 2.80
C LEU A 42 -0.45 10.42 2.89
N LEU A 43 -1.14 9.74 3.83
CA LEU A 43 -1.08 8.28 3.92
C LEU A 43 -1.64 7.61 2.66
N LEU A 44 -2.79 8.07 2.16
CA LEU A 44 -3.36 7.56 0.90
C LEU A 44 -2.36 7.68 -0.24
N LEU A 45 -1.74 8.85 -0.39
CA LEU A 45 -0.74 9.11 -1.43
C LEU A 45 0.42 8.11 -1.33
N SER A 46 0.93 7.86 -0.12
CA SER A 46 1.99 6.87 0.10
C SER A 46 1.55 5.44 -0.26
N VAL A 47 0.32 5.05 0.09
CA VAL A 47 -0.25 3.74 -0.25
C VAL A 47 -0.37 3.58 -1.77
N ILE A 48 -0.81 4.62 -2.47
CA ILE A 48 -0.91 4.61 -3.94
C ILE A 48 0.47 4.43 -4.57
N VAL A 49 1.47 5.19 -4.13
CA VAL A 49 2.85 5.09 -4.66
C VAL A 49 3.42 3.68 -4.42
N ILE A 50 3.25 3.13 -3.21
CA ILE A 50 3.67 1.76 -2.89
C ILE A 50 2.91 0.74 -3.75
N GLY A 51 1.62 0.96 -3.99
CA GLY A 51 0.79 0.12 -4.86
C GLY A 51 1.28 0.09 -6.30
N VAL A 52 1.59 1.24 -6.87
CA VAL A 52 2.16 1.35 -8.23
C VAL A 52 3.49 0.60 -8.31
N ILE A 53 4.38 0.80 -7.33
CA ILE A 53 5.67 0.10 -7.26
C ILE A 53 5.46 -1.42 -7.15
N ASN A 54 4.54 -1.87 -6.30
CA ASN A 54 4.22 -3.28 -6.13
C ASN A 54 3.73 -3.89 -7.45
N ILE A 55 2.82 -3.23 -8.16
CA ILE A 55 2.33 -3.66 -9.47
C ILE A 55 3.48 -3.74 -10.48
N MET A 56 4.33 -2.72 -10.59
CA MET A 56 5.46 -2.72 -11.52
C MET A 56 6.43 -3.88 -11.25
N ILE A 57 6.77 -4.11 -9.98
CA ILE A 57 7.68 -5.19 -9.57
C ILE A 57 7.07 -6.56 -9.86
N ASN A 58 5.77 -6.74 -9.59
CA ASN A 58 5.10 -8.02 -9.76
C ASN A 58 4.78 -8.32 -11.24
N TYR A 59 4.41 -7.30 -12.02
CA TYR A 59 4.14 -7.40 -13.45
C TYR A 59 5.41 -7.76 -14.24
N SER A 60 6.55 -7.14 -13.91
CA SER A 60 7.83 -7.47 -14.53
C SER A 60 8.28 -8.91 -14.24
N SER A 61 7.90 -9.49 -13.10
CA SER A 61 8.22 -10.89 -12.80
C SER A 61 7.46 -11.88 -13.68
N ASN A 62 6.19 -11.59 -13.99
CA ASN A 62 5.32 -12.51 -14.72
C ASN A 62 5.61 -12.55 -16.24
N HIS A 63 6.29 -11.53 -16.77
CA HIS A 63 6.67 -11.46 -18.19
C HIS A 63 7.96 -12.22 -18.51
N ASP A 64 8.81 -12.51 -17.52
CA ASP A 64 10.02 -13.30 -17.72
C ASP A 64 9.70 -14.81 -17.75
N ASP A 65 8.68 -15.27 -17.00
CA ASP A 65 8.29 -16.68 -16.92
C ASP A 65 7.55 -17.20 -18.18
N THR A 66 7.06 -16.30 -19.04
CA THR A 66 6.35 -16.68 -20.29
C THR A 66 7.27 -16.84 -21.51
N ARG A 67 8.57 -16.58 -21.35
CA ARG A 67 9.59 -16.72 -22.41
C ARG A 67 10.62 -17.83 -22.15
N GLY A 68 10.45 -18.58 -21.05
CA GLY A 68 11.29 -19.73 -20.68
C GLY A 68 10.82 -21.03 -21.29
#